data_AF-A0A6V8MPK9-F1
#
_entry.id   AF-A0A6V8MPK9-F1
#
_cell.length_a   1.000
_cell.length_b   1.000
_cell.length_c   1.000
_cell.angle_alpha   90.00
_cell.angle_beta   90.00
_cell.angle_gamma   90.00
#
_symmetry.space_group_name_H-M   'P 1'
#
loop_
_entity.id
_entity.type
_entity.pdbx_description
1 polymer ?
#
loop_
_entity_poly.entity_id
_entity_poly.type
_entity_poly.pdbx_seq_one_letter_code
_entity_poly.pdbx_strand_id
1 'polypeptide(L)'
;MIYLTNDALDQAVYFELRGKEYRKQGSAAEQLYFGLLGNGIHEVAVTLKSLRGCVEVVFGRSDLFNFVEEDVLRRMLGEVVTAETVH
;
A
#
# COMPACT_ATOMS: atom_id res chain seq x y z
N MET A 1 8.58 3.32 7.38
CA MET A 1 7.26 3.82 7.80
C MET A 1 7.03 5.16 7.13
N ILE A 2 5.90 5.32 6.44
CA ILE A 2 5.54 6.50 5.65
C ILE A 2 4.22 7.02 6.20
N TYR A 3 4.11 8.30 6.49
CA TYR A 3 2.84 8.92 6.88
C TYR A 3 2.14 9.44 5.63
N LEU A 4 0.87 9.07 5.48
CA LEU A 4 -0.01 9.53 4.42
C LEU A 4 -1.11 10.36 5.09
N THR A 5 -1.22 11.63 4.72
CA THR A 5 -2.28 12.51 5.17
C THR A 5 -3.28 12.69 4.05
N ASN A 6 -4.56 12.45 4.32
CA ASN A 6 -5.63 12.84 3.41
C ASN A 6 -6.23 14.16 3.92
N ASP A 7 -5.99 15.24 3.19
CA ASP A 7 -6.46 16.59 3.51
C ASP A 7 -7.99 16.69 3.61
N ALA A 8 -8.74 15.74 3.03
CA ALA A 8 -10.20 15.73 3.09
C ALA A 8 -10.78 15.34 4.46
N LEU A 9 -10.02 14.60 5.28
CA LEU A 9 -10.52 14.00 6.52
C LEU A 9 -9.68 14.33 7.76
N ASP A 10 -8.61 15.12 7.63
CA ASP A 10 -7.66 15.46 8.72
C ASP A 10 -7.14 14.23 9.49
N GLN A 11 -7.19 13.05 8.86
CA GLN A 11 -6.73 11.80 9.46
C GLN A 11 -5.38 11.41 8.88
N ALA A 12 -4.39 11.36 9.77
CA ALA A 12 -3.10 10.77 9.46
C ALA A 12 -3.22 9.25 9.48
N VAL A 13 -2.90 8.62 8.36
CA VAL A 13 -2.62 7.18 8.33
C VAL A 13 -1.12 6.97 8.16
N TYR A 14 -0.58 5.90 8.70
CA TYR A 14 0.76 5.45 8.40
C TYR A 14 0.72 4.16 7.60
N PHE A 15 1.66 4.04 6.68
CA PHE A 15 2.01 2.81 6.00
C PHE A 15 3.36 2.31 6.50
N GLU A 16 3.38 1.08 7.00
CA GLU A 16 4.59 0.37 7.40
C GLU A 16 4.85 -0.77 6.42
N LEU A 17 5.90 -0.65 5.60
CA LEU A 17 6.40 -1.77 4.81
C LEU A 17 7.13 -2.76 5.73
N ARG A 18 6.66 -4.00 5.77
CA ARG A 18 7.20 -5.07 6.63
C ARG A 18 8.01 -6.12 5.88
N GLY A 19 7.73 -6.30 4.59
CA GLY A 19 8.42 -7.31 3.81
C GLY A 19 8.31 -7.05 2.31
N LYS A 20 9.26 -7.62 1.57
CA LYS A 20 9.33 -7.58 0.11
C LYS A 20 9.73 -8.96 -0.38
N GLU A 21 8.97 -9.51 -1.31
CA GLU A 21 9.26 -10.79 -1.96
C GLU A 21 9.31 -10.61 -3.47
N TYR A 22 10.31 -11.22 -4.10
CA TYR A 22 10.40 -11.30 -5.55
C TYR A 22 9.90 -12.65 -6.02
N ARG A 23 8.87 -12.66 -6.87
CA ARG A 23 8.25 -13.89 -7.38
C ARG A 23 8.35 -13.92 -8.89
N LYS A 24 9.00 -14.96 -9.43
CA LYS A 24 8.93 -15.26 -10.87
C LYS A 24 7.68 -16.09 -11.15
N GLN A 25 6.76 -15.56 -11.96
CA GLN A 25 5.59 -16.28 -12.44
C GLN A 25 5.70 -16.42 -13.97
N GLY A 26 6.21 -17.56 -14.44
CA GLY A 26 6.49 -17.77 -15.86
C GLY A 26 7.57 -16.80 -16.39
N SER A 27 7.25 -16.06 -17.46
CA SER A 27 8.14 -15.01 -18.03
C SER A 27 8.00 -13.64 -17.35
N ALA A 28 7.11 -13.53 -16.36
CA ALA A 28 6.85 -12.30 -15.63
C ALA A 28 7.58 -12.30 -14.27
N ALA A 29 8.18 -11.16 -13.95
CA ALA A 29 8.76 -10.85 -12.67
C ALA A 29 7.77 -10.01 -11.87
N GLU A 30 7.32 -10.50 -10.72
CA GLU A 30 6.45 -9.77 -9.81
C GLU A 30 7.20 -9.42 -8.53
N GLN A 31 6.98 -8.20 -8.07
CA GLN A 31 7.45 -7.75 -6.77
C GLN A 31 6.25 -7.61 -5.85
N LEU A 32 6.22 -8.43 -4.81
CA LEU A 32 5.22 -8.37 -3.74
C LEU A 32 5.80 -7.56 -2.58
N TYR A 33 4.99 -6.68 -2.03
CA TYR A 33 5.28 -5.92 -0.83
C TYR A 33 4.18 -6.18 0.18
N PHE A 34 4.57 -6.41 1.43
CA PHE A 34 3.66 -6.66 2.53
C PHE A 34 3.84 -5.56 3.55
N GLY A 35 2.74 -4.99 3.99
CA GLY A 35 2.76 -3.91 4.95
C GLY A 35 1.49 -3.81 5.76
N LEU A 36 1.45 -2.75 6.54
CA LEU A 36 0.35 -2.42 7.41
C LEU A 36 -0.01 -0.95 7.24
N LEU A 37 -1.30 -0.68 7.06
CA LEU A 37 -1.84 0.66 7.03
C LEU A 37 -2.68 0.86 8.29
N GLY A 38 -2.45 1.96 9.00
CA GLY A 38 -3.22 2.24 10.21
C GLY A 38 -3.32 3.71 10.53
N ASN A 39 -4.26 4.06 11.41
CA ASN A 39 -4.49 5.43 11.88
C ASN A 39 -4.21 5.59 13.39
N GLY A 40 -3.50 4.63 13.99
CA GLY A 40 -3.23 4.56 15.43
C GLY A 40 -4.34 3.94 16.27
N ILE A 41 -5.51 3.66 15.68
CA ILE A 41 -6.62 2.94 16.32
C ILE A 41 -6.89 1.63 15.60
N HIS A 42 -7.01 1.70 14.27
CA HIS A 42 -7.26 0.56 13.40
C HIS A 42 -6.05 0.31 12.52
N GLU A 43 -5.81 -0.97 12.26
CA GLU A 43 -4.73 -1.47 11.43
C GLU A 43 -5.30 -2.46 10.40
N VAL A 44 -4.79 -2.39 9.17
CA VAL A 44 -5.15 -3.32 8.10
C VAL A 44 -3.90 -3.80 7.38
N ALA A 45 -3.82 -5.10 7.15
CA ALA A 45 -2.79 -5.68 6.32
C ALA A 45 -2.95 -5.19 4.87
N VAL A 46 -1.83 -4.81 4.25
CA VAL A 46 -1.78 -4.37 2.86
C VAL A 46 -0.81 -5.25 2.09
N THR A 47 -1.27 -5.75 0.95
CA THR A 47 -0.41 -6.41 -0.04
C THR A 47 -0.36 -5.53 -1.28
N LEU A 48 0.84 -5.16 -1.70
CA LEU A 48 1.07 -4.43 -2.95
C LEU A 48 1.77 -5.36 -3.92
N LYS A 49 1.24 -5.44 -5.14
CA LYS A 49 1.77 -6.26 -6.20
C LYS A 49 2.20 -5.36 -7.35
N SER A 50 3.50 -5.29 -7.61
CA SER A 50 4.06 -4.54 -8.72
C SER A 50 4.46 -5.48 -9.85
N LEU A 51 3.93 -5.22 -11.04
CA LEU A 51 4.23 -5.93 -12.27
C LEU A 51 4.34 -4.94 -13.43
N ARG A 52 5.54 -4.82 -14.03
CA ARG A 52 5.80 -4.03 -15.25
C ARG A 52 5.23 -2.59 -15.21
N GLY A 53 5.32 -1.93 -14.05
CA GLY A 53 4.84 -0.54 -13.88
C GLY A 53 3.36 -0.42 -13.49
N CYS A 54 2.63 -1.53 -13.39
CA CYS A 54 1.31 -1.57 -12.77
C CYS A 54 1.44 -1.96 -11.29
N VAL A 55 0.77 -1.23 -10.40
CA VAL A 55 0.68 -1.57 -8.97
C VAL A 55 -0.77 -1.93 -8.65
N GLU A 56 -0.98 -3.15 -8.20
CA GLU A 56 -2.23 -3.62 -7.64
C GLU A 56 -2.14 -3.57 -6.10
N VAL A 57 -3.17 -2.98 -5.46
CA VAL A 57 -3.22 -2.79 -4.01
C VAL A 57 -4.39 -3.58 -3.44
N VAL A 58 -4.08 -4.55 -2.58
CA VAL A 58 -5.06 -5.38 -1.88
C VAL A 58 -5.02 -5.07 -0.40
N PHE A 59 -6.16 -4.66 0.14
CA PHE A 59 -6.35 -4.44 1.57
C PHE A 59 -7.03 -5.65 2.21
N GLY A 60 -6.63 -5.97 3.45
CA GLY A 60 -7.38 -6.87 4.31
C GLY A 60 -8.75 -6.28 4.70
N ARG A 61 -9.59 -7.08 5.35
CA ARG A 61 -10.84 -6.56 5.93
C ARG A 61 -10.52 -5.66 7.12
N SER A 62 -11.07 -4.45 7.13
CA SER A 62 -10.94 -3.50 8.24
C SER A 62 -12.00 -2.41 8.16
N ASP A 63 -12.35 -1.86 9.33
CA ASP A 63 -13.19 -0.66 9.45
C ASP A 63 -12.44 0.64 9.11
N LEU A 64 -11.13 0.56 8.82
CA LEU A 64 -10.30 1.70 8.45
C LEU A 64 -10.89 2.49 7.27
N PHE A 65 -11.49 1.80 6.29
CA PHE A 65 -12.08 2.41 5.08
C PHE A 65 -13.44 3.07 5.32
N ASN A 66 -14.05 2.89 6.49
CA ASN A 66 -15.21 3.70 6.88
C ASN A 66 -14.81 5.16 7.16
N PHE A 67 -13.51 5.41 7.35
CA PHE A 67 -12.98 6.71 7.75
C PHE A 67 -11.95 7.27 6.78
N VAL A 68 -11.57 6.52 5.73
CA VAL A 68 -10.59 6.96 4.73
C VAL A 68 -11.00 6.46 3.35
N GLU A 69 -10.90 7.33 2.35
CA GLU A 69 -11.17 6.98 0.95
C GLU A 69 -10.15 5.97 0.42
N GLU A 70 -10.61 4.75 0.17
CA GLU A 70 -9.80 3.63 -0.31
C GLU A 70 -9.03 3.95 -1.60
N ASP A 71 -9.68 4.65 -2.54
CA ASP A 71 -9.08 5.01 -3.84
C ASP A 71 -7.91 6.00 -3.69
N VAL A 72 -8.00 6.94 -2.75
CA VAL A 72 -6.90 7.88 -2.44
C VAL A 72 -5.71 7.11 -1.89
N LEU A 73 -5.94 6.17 -0.97
CA LEU A 73 -4.89 5.34 -0.38
C LEU A 73 -4.23 4.43 -1.41
N ARG A 74 -5.01 3.79 -2.29
CA ARG A 74 -4.47 2.99 -3.40
C ARG A 74 -3.51 3.79 -4.25
N ARG A 75 -3.90 5.02 -4.61
CA ARG A 75 -3.09 5.92 -5.43
C ARG A 75 -1.79 6.29 -4.72
N MET A 76 -1.86 6.75 -3.46
CA MET A 76 -0.68 7.13 -2.67
C MET A 76 0.29 5.96 -2.50
N LEU A 77 -0.22 4.75 -2.22
CA LEU A 77 0.62 3.55 -2.07
C LEU A 77 1.25 3.12 -3.41
N GLY A 78 0.54 3.28 -4.52
CA GLY A 78 1.09 3.07 -5.87
C GLY A 78 2.26 3.99 -6.17
N GLU A 79 2.16 5.27 -5.81
CA GLU A 79 3.24 6.26 -5.98
C GLU A 79 4.48 5.89 -5.14
N VAL A 80 4.28 5.48 -3.89
CA VAL A 80 5.37 5.03 -2.99
C VAL A 80 6.13 3.83 -3.58
N VAL A 81 5.43 2.81 -4.05
CA VAL A 81 6.06 1.61 -4.60
C VAL A 81 6.79 1.90 -5.90
N THR A 82 6.22 2.77 -6.74
CA THR A 82 6.83 3.18 -7.99
C THR A 82 8.13 3.96 -7.74
N ALA A 83 8.16 4.84 -6.73
CA ALA A 83 9.38 5.53 -6.33
C ALA A 83 10.47 4.56 -5.82
N GLU A 84 10.09 3.54 -5.06
CA GLU A 84 11.00 2.50 -4.55
C GLU A 84 11.55 1.54 -5.63
N THR A 85 10.95 1.49 -6.83
CA THR A 85 11.38 0.58 -7.91
C THR A 85 12.33 1.22 -8.94
N VAL A 86 12.63 2.52 -8.82
CA VAL A 86 13.47 3.28 -9.79
C VAL A 86 14.97 3.29 -9.40
N HIS A 87 15.42 2.36 -8.56
CA HIS A 87 16.82 2.25 -8.14
C HIS A 87 17.44 0.89 -8.47
#